data_AF-A0A7V0X2W6-F1
#
_entry.id   AF-A0A7V0X2W6-F1
#
_cell.length_a   1.000
_cell.length_b   1.000
_cell.length_c   1.000
_cell.angle_alpha   90.00
_cell.angle_beta   90.00
_cell.angle_gamma   90.00
#
_symmetry.space_group_name_H-M   'P 1'
#
loop_
_entity.id
_entity.type
_entity.pdbx_description
1 polymer ?
#
loop_
_entity_poly.entity_id
_entity_poly.type
_entity_poly.pdbx_seq_one_letter_code
_entity_poly.pdbx_strand_id
1 'polypeptide(L)'
;MYFYGRSMTCGSTAAEQPDSRRIIMERKSKKPGRRIAVGSAILVFIASLMAGAGAEALDIKFLIGNVSITRDGKALAPDVNIRLLTGDLVVTGNGGIAVLAYKDGSEVKVLENSRVRIGSVAVPGSDDVSVISGNINAKFRKLAKGSERKVYTPTTVCSVRGTDFLVGVSDTADSRVDLSEGKLAVRNPYGAIKLEENQKTDIGLGEAPEKTDDAAGINDWKAAKDGELRKDPEGRGKKYQSYFNTLQKRNGSASGDLDGINKKLAKPGDKKELEKTGSDLDRLRQSVEEDMFLCEAAGSSIDGVLNRFKKDRDDIYNTFLTVKEESNKVLEQQRKNYEALEAVRQAYKKAYDEIMKGHEERIKKIKGGIDRESVRPEIKKK
;
A
#
# COMPACT_ATOMS: atom_id res chain seq x y z
N MET A 1 83.05 -4.20 -11.99
CA MET A 1 84.00 -5.11 -12.69
C MET A 1 83.44 -5.42 -14.08
N TYR A 2 84.26 -5.93 -14.99
CA TYR A 2 83.97 -6.20 -16.42
C TYR A 2 82.67 -7.02 -16.66
N PHE A 3 81.82 -6.69 -17.65
CA PHE A 3 81.83 -7.16 -19.07
C PHE A 3 81.91 -8.70 -19.21
N TYR A 4 81.11 -9.43 -20.01
CA TYR A 4 80.48 -9.25 -21.34
C TYR A 4 78.94 -9.54 -21.30
N GLY A 5 78.04 -9.36 -22.29
CA GLY A 5 78.05 -9.39 -23.78
C GLY A 5 77.06 -10.50 -24.25
N ARG A 6 76.40 -10.51 -25.43
CA ARG A 6 76.41 -9.65 -26.64
C ARG A 6 75.25 -10.06 -27.60
N SER A 7 74.64 -9.11 -28.35
CA SER A 7 73.85 -9.30 -29.62
C SER A 7 72.55 -10.17 -29.57
N MET A 8 71.50 -10.04 -30.41
CA MET A 8 71.03 -9.16 -31.52
C MET A 8 69.53 -9.53 -31.79
N THR A 9 68.68 -9.05 -32.73
CA THR A 9 68.60 -8.10 -33.89
C THR A 9 67.08 -7.95 -34.21
N CYS A 10 66.49 -6.95 -34.90
CA CYS A 10 66.87 -5.58 -35.29
C CYS A 10 65.62 -4.83 -35.86
N GLY A 11 65.49 -3.52 -35.67
CA GLY A 11 64.67 -2.60 -36.49
C GLY A 11 63.16 -2.50 -36.17
N SER A 12 62.47 -1.38 -36.48
CA SER A 12 62.95 -0.07 -36.92
C SER A 12 61.99 1.07 -36.51
N THR A 13 62.57 2.11 -35.90
CA THR A 13 62.42 3.54 -36.21
C THR A 13 61.58 3.96 -37.44
N ALA A 14 60.86 5.10 -37.47
CA ALA A 14 60.73 6.20 -36.49
C ALA A 14 59.42 7.04 -36.70
N ALA A 15 59.45 8.29 -36.21
CA ALA A 15 58.45 9.38 -36.29
C ALA A 15 58.05 9.78 -37.75
N GLU A 16 57.15 10.73 -38.04
CA GLU A 16 56.80 11.98 -37.33
C GLU A 16 55.45 12.57 -37.84
N GLN A 17 54.88 13.58 -37.16
CA GLN A 17 53.71 14.32 -37.66
C GLN A 17 54.09 15.42 -38.65
N PRO A 18 53.23 15.69 -39.64
CA PRO A 18 53.02 17.06 -40.12
C PRO A 18 51.54 17.50 -40.15
N ASP A 19 51.35 18.82 -40.19
CA ASP A 19 50.05 19.52 -40.24
C ASP A 19 49.68 19.99 -41.67
N SER A 20 48.47 20.53 -41.81
CA SER A 20 48.05 21.57 -42.77
C SER A 20 47.55 21.19 -44.18
N ARG A 21 46.22 21.37 -44.30
CA ARG A 21 45.50 22.13 -45.36
C ARG A 21 45.18 21.50 -46.73
N ARG A 22 43.86 21.36 -46.94
CA ARG A 22 43.07 21.56 -48.18
C ARG A 22 43.35 20.64 -49.39
N ILE A 23 42.29 19.96 -49.87
CA ILE A 23 41.68 20.30 -51.17
C ILE A 23 40.21 19.88 -51.25
N ILE A 24 39.47 20.71 -51.96
CA ILE A 24 38.04 20.71 -52.26
C ILE A 24 37.59 19.45 -53.03
N MET A 25 36.42 18.91 -52.68
CA MET A 25 35.49 18.36 -53.68
C MET A 25 34.05 18.77 -53.38
N GLU A 26 33.32 19.15 -54.43
CA GLU A 26 31.99 19.73 -54.36
C GLU A 26 30.91 18.68 -54.71
N ARG A 27 29.89 18.50 -53.86
CA ARG A 27 28.64 17.83 -54.23
C ARG A 27 27.44 18.73 -53.96
N LYS A 28 27.02 19.45 -55.00
CA LYS A 28 25.74 20.19 -55.03
C LYS A 28 24.56 19.21 -54.87
N SER A 29 23.68 19.46 -53.89
CA SER A 29 22.33 18.88 -53.85
C SER A 29 21.31 19.99 -53.72
N LYS A 30 20.33 20.03 -54.63
CA LYS A 30 19.32 21.10 -54.71
C LYS A 30 18.16 20.84 -53.76
N LYS A 31 17.83 21.82 -52.91
CA LYS A 31 16.51 21.88 -52.24
C LYS A 31 15.47 22.55 -53.15
N PRO A 32 14.28 22.00 -53.33
CA PRO A 32 13.06 22.80 -53.41
C PRO A 32 12.55 23.06 -51.99
N GLY A 33 12.23 24.32 -51.66
CA GLY A 33 11.72 24.68 -50.33
C GLY A 33 10.19 24.71 -50.28
N ARG A 34 9.61 24.33 -49.14
CA ARG A 34 8.26 24.76 -48.75
C ARG A 34 8.26 25.19 -47.28
N ARG A 35 7.99 26.47 -47.05
CA ARG A 35 7.79 27.04 -45.71
C ARG A 35 6.39 26.68 -45.21
N ILE A 36 6.29 26.14 -44.00
CA ILE A 36 5.15 26.31 -43.10
C ILE A 36 5.73 26.71 -41.74
N ALA A 37 5.05 27.59 -41.01
CA ALA A 37 5.61 28.29 -39.87
C ALA A 37 5.61 27.47 -38.57
N VAL A 38 6.45 27.89 -37.62
CA VAL A 38 6.40 27.45 -36.22
C VAL A 38 5.05 27.88 -35.62
N GLY A 39 4.37 26.97 -34.93
CA GLY A 39 3.04 27.20 -34.36
C GLY A 39 2.80 26.42 -33.06
N SER A 40 3.29 26.97 -31.94
CA SER A 40 2.70 26.81 -30.61
C SER A 40 2.33 25.38 -30.14
N ALA A 41 3.32 24.57 -29.81
CA ALA A 41 3.12 23.40 -28.94
C ALA A 41 2.85 23.85 -27.49
N ILE A 42 1.65 24.34 -27.21
CA ILE A 42 1.24 24.80 -25.88
C ILE A 42 0.92 23.60 -24.98
N LEU A 43 1.54 23.58 -23.81
CA LEU A 43 1.29 22.61 -22.74
C LEU A 43 -0.17 22.63 -22.29
N VAL A 44 -0.85 21.49 -22.41
CA VAL A 44 -2.11 21.20 -21.71
C VAL A 44 -1.85 20.10 -20.69
N PHE A 45 -0.86 20.32 -19.82
CA PHE A 45 -0.60 19.47 -18.65
C PHE A 45 -1.61 19.83 -17.55
N ILE A 46 -2.89 19.51 -17.78
CA ILE A 46 -3.97 19.72 -16.82
C ILE A 46 -3.89 18.60 -15.76
N ALA A 47 -2.91 18.73 -14.88
CA ALA A 47 -2.86 18.03 -13.61
C ALA A 47 -3.87 18.66 -12.62
N SER A 48 -5.15 18.65 -12.98
CA SER A 48 -6.23 19.17 -12.13
C SER A 48 -6.48 18.25 -10.96
N LEU A 49 -5.73 18.49 -9.87
CA LEU A 49 -6.20 18.50 -8.48
C LEU A 49 -7.53 17.75 -8.23
N MET A 50 -7.46 16.42 -8.29
CA MET A 50 -8.39 15.58 -7.52
C MET A 50 -7.95 15.68 -6.06
N ALA A 51 -8.40 16.74 -5.39
CA ALA A 51 -8.26 16.90 -3.96
C ALA A 51 -9.08 15.80 -3.26
N GLY A 52 -8.41 14.70 -2.93
CA GLY A 52 -9.03 13.53 -2.31
C GLY A 52 -9.76 13.90 -1.03
N ALA A 53 -11.09 13.79 -1.05
CA ALA A 53 -11.91 14.09 0.11
C ALA A 53 -11.76 12.96 1.14
N GLY A 54 -11.12 13.26 2.28
CA GLY A 54 -11.16 12.40 3.46
C GLY A 54 -10.00 11.42 3.64
N ALA A 55 -8.75 11.84 3.37
CA ALA A 55 -7.63 11.32 4.16
C ALA A 55 -7.50 12.18 5.43
N GLU A 56 -7.71 11.58 6.61
CA GLU A 56 -7.41 12.20 7.89
C GLU A 56 -5.92 12.54 7.94
N ALA A 57 -5.59 13.74 8.45
CA ALA A 57 -4.19 14.09 8.65
C ALA A 57 -3.66 13.34 9.88
N LEU A 58 -2.54 12.65 9.72
CA LEU A 58 -1.65 12.34 10.83
C LEU A 58 -0.58 13.42 10.84
N ASP A 59 -0.50 14.15 11.94
CA ASP A 59 0.53 15.17 12.16
C ASP A 59 1.52 14.64 13.22
N ILE A 60 2.83 14.92 13.06
CA ILE A 60 3.83 14.53 14.07
C ILE A 60 3.66 15.42 15.30
N LYS A 61 3.14 14.87 16.40
CA LYS A 61 2.88 15.60 17.65
C LYS A 61 4.10 15.69 18.56
N PHE A 62 5.02 14.73 18.46
CA PHE A 62 6.26 14.69 19.22
C PHE A 62 7.30 13.85 18.48
N LEU A 63 8.57 14.22 18.55
CA LEU A 63 9.69 13.40 18.08
C LEU A 63 10.93 13.65 18.95
N ILE A 64 11.77 12.63 19.11
CA ILE A 64 13.05 12.70 19.81
C ILE A 64 14.03 11.66 19.26
N GLY A 65 15.33 11.96 19.34
CA GLY A 65 16.41 11.05 18.92
C GLY A 65 16.48 10.90 17.40
N ASN A 66 16.90 9.71 16.94
CA ASN A 66 17.03 9.42 15.52
C ASN A 66 15.66 9.13 14.89
N VAL A 67 15.10 10.11 14.19
CA VAL A 67 13.87 9.98 13.40
C VAL A 67 14.17 10.47 11.97
N SER A 68 13.52 9.87 10.98
CA SER A 68 13.59 10.29 9.58
C SER A 68 12.26 10.03 8.86
N ILE A 69 11.97 10.80 7.81
CA ILE A 69 10.78 10.64 6.98
C ILE A 69 11.24 10.53 5.51
N THR A 70 10.63 9.62 4.76
CA THR A 70 10.80 9.52 3.30
C THR A 70 9.44 9.68 2.62
N ARG A 71 9.34 10.66 1.73
CA ARG A 71 8.17 10.93 0.87
C ARG A 71 8.59 10.79 -0.59
N ASP A 72 7.88 9.96 -1.36
CA ASP A 72 8.17 9.69 -2.78
C ASP A 72 9.65 9.34 -3.07
N GLY A 73 10.27 8.56 -2.18
CA GLY A 73 11.68 8.17 -2.27
C GLY A 73 12.70 9.27 -1.91
N LYS A 74 12.25 10.45 -1.49
CA LYS A 74 13.08 11.59 -1.07
C LYS A 74 13.03 11.77 0.45
N ALA A 75 14.16 12.14 1.05
CA ALA A 75 14.19 12.50 2.46
C ALA A 75 13.39 13.79 2.71
N LEU A 76 12.54 13.76 3.72
CA LEU A 76 11.83 14.91 4.27
C LEU A 76 12.38 15.14 5.69
N ALA A 77 12.76 16.39 6.00
CA ALA A 77 13.23 16.74 7.34
C ALA A 77 12.09 16.51 8.36
N PRO A 78 12.33 15.76 9.46
CA PRO A 78 11.33 15.55 10.50
C PRO A 78 11.25 16.78 11.42
N ASP A 79 10.02 17.26 11.66
CA ASP A 79 9.72 18.33 12.60
C ASP A 79 8.30 18.14 13.15
N VAL A 80 8.00 18.79 14.28
CA VAL A 80 6.70 18.74 14.96
C VAL A 80 5.68 19.57 14.18
N ASN A 81 4.44 19.08 14.10
CA ASN A 81 3.35 19.56 13.25
C ASN A 81 3.58 19.37 11.73
N ILE A 82 4.59 18.61 11.30
CA ILE A 82 4.62 18.14 9.92
C ILE A 82 3.46 17.17 9.70
N ARG A 83 2.63 17.51 8.72
CA ARG A 83 1.58 16.64 8.19
C ARG A 83 2.16 15.53 7.34
N LEU A 84 1.86 14.30 7.73
CA LEU A 84 2.12 13.11 6.94
C LEU A 84 1.00 12.88 5.90
N LEU A 85 1.37 12.18 4.83
CA LEU A 85 0.54 11.89 3.66
C LEU A 85 0.61 10.40 3.32
N THR A 86 -0.39 9.91 2.58
CA THR A 86 -0.42 8.55 2.02
C THR A 86 0.89 8.25 1.28
N GLY A 87 1.58 7.19 1.67
CA GLY A 87 2.85 6.75 1.11
C GLY A 87 4.10 7.14 1.92
N ASP A 88 3.99 8.06 2.88
CA ASP A 88 5.11 8.46 3.73
C ASP A 88 5.64 7.28 4.56
N LEU A 89 6.96 7.12 4.59
CA LEU A 89 7.66 6.17 5.45
C LEU A 89 8.36 6.93 6.59
N VAL A 90 7.89 6.73 7.82
CA VAL A 90 8.54 7.18 9.06
C VAL A 90 9.47 6.07 9.54
N VAL A 91 10.71 6.43 9.88
CA VAL A 91 11.70 5.49 10.45
C VAL A 91 12.31 6.07 11.71
N THR A 92 12.28 5.29 12.79
CA THR A 92 12.97 5.55 14.05
C THR A 92 14.23 4.68 14.14
N GLY A 93 15.34 5.25 14.58
CA GLY A 93 16.56 4.52 14.91
C GLY A 93 16.70 4.26 16.41
N ASN A 94 17.94 4.02 16.84
CA ASN A 94 18.32 3.95 18.25
C ASN A 94 18.09 5.29 18.96
N GLY A 95 17.45 5.27 20.14
CA GLY A 95 16.95 6.44 20.85
C GLY A 95 15.79 7.18 20.17
N GLY A 96 15.29 6.68 19.03
CA GLY A 96 14.30 7.35 18.18
C GLY A 96 12.87 7.05 18.59
N ILE A 97 12.08 8.06 18.95
CA ILE A 97 10.64 7.92 19.21
C ILE A 97 9.88 9.01 18.45
N ALA A 98 8.76 8.65 17.83
CA ALA A 98 7.83 9.60 17.22
C ALA A 98 6.38 9.31 17.67
N VAL A 99 5.58 10.35 17.89
CA VAL A 99 4.14 10.24 18.15
C VAL A 99 3.39 10.88 16.99
N LEU A 100 2.63 10.06 16.27
CA LEU A 100 1.76 10.47 15.18
C LEU A 100 0.36 10.66 15.74
N ALA A 101 -0.29 11.79 15.47
CA ALA A 101 -1.62 12.09 16.01
C ALA A 101 -2.65 12.32 14.90
N TYR A 102 -3.78 11.63 14.99
CA TYR A 102 -4.98 11.91 14.20
C TYR A 102 -5.74 13.10 14.79
N LYS A 103 -6.52 13.78 13.95
CA LYS A 103 -7.34 14.93 14.36
C LYS A 103 -8.40 14.65 15.44
N ASP A 104 -8.79 13.38 15.63
CA ASP A 104 -9.72 12.97 16.70
C ASP A 104 -9.06 12.73 18.07
N GLY A 105 -7.74 12.90 18.18
CA GLY A 105 -6.98 12.60 19.40
C GLY A 105 -6.71 11.10 19.62
N SER A 106 -6.68 10.32 18.54
CA SER A 106 -6.02 9.01 18.46
C SER A 106 -4.54 9.18 18.17
N GLU A 107 -3.70 8.33 18.76
CA GLU A 107 -2.23 8.45 18.68
C GLU A 107 -1.57 7.11 18.35
N VAL A 108 -0.52 7.17 17.53
CA VAL A 108 0.39 6.04 17.28
C VAL A 108 1.80 6.47 17.68
N LYS A 109 2.30 5.86 18.76
CA LYS A 109 3.66 6.04 19.26
C LYS A 109 4.56 5.00 18.60
N VAL A 110 5.38 5.45 17.65
CA VAL A 110 6.44 4.66 17.02
C VAL A 110 7.63 4.61 17.98
N LEU A 111 8.03 3.40 18.39
CA LEU A 111 9.14 3.17 19.30
C LEU A 111 10.46 3.04 18.51
N GLU A 112 11.56 2.80 19.21
CA GLU A 112 12.90 2.73 18.60
C GLU A 112 13.02 1.63 17.52
N ASN A 113 13.96 1.81 16.59
CA ASN A 113 14.33 0.84 15.56
C ASN A 113 13.13 0.32 14.72
N SER A 114 12.18 1.20 14.40
CA SER A 114 10.90 0.86 13.78
C SER A 114 10.69 1.55 12.44
N ARG A 115 9.90 0.92 11.55
CA ARG A 115 9.58 1.40 10.19
C ARG A 115 8.07 1.34 10.01
N VAL A 116 7.46 2.50 9.74
CA VAL A 116 6.00 2.66 9.68
C VAL A 116 5.62 3.47 8.44
N ARG A 117 4.72 2.95 7.60
CA ARG A 117 4.14 3.67 6.46
C ARG A 117 2.75 4.20 6.80
N ILE A 118 2.43 5.38 6.30
CA ILE A 118 1.09 5.99 6.40
C ILE A 118 0.31 5.67 5.12
N GLY A 119 -0.88 5.09 5.26
CA GLY A 119 -1.65 4.53 4.14
C GLY A 119 -0.85 3.48 3.36
N SER A 120 -1.14 3.39 2.06
CA SER A 120 -0.41 2.55 1.09
C SER A 120 -0.12 3.33 -0.19
N VAL A 121 1.05 3.08 -0.82
CA VAL A 121 1.38 3.62 -2.16
C VAL A 121 0.58 2.89 -3.26
N ALA A 122 -0.10 1.80 -2.92
CA ALA A 122 -0.97 1.04 -3.82
C ALA A 122 -2.46 1.41 -3.70
N VAL A 123 -2.91 1.97 -2.57
CA VAL A 123 -4.32 2.34 -2.30
C VAL A 123 -4.43 3.86 -2.06
N PRO A 124 -4.71 4.67 -3.11
CA PRO A 124 -4.70 6.12 -3.01
C PRO A 124 -5.71 6.69 -2.02
N GLY A 125 -5.31 7.71 -1.26
CA GLY A 125 -6.17 8.40 -0.29
C GLY A 125 -6.35 7.67 1.05
N SER A 126 -5.63 6.57 1.29
CA SER A 126 -5.66 5.85 2.56
C SER A 126 -4.79 6.52 3.65
N ASP A 127 -5.23 6.38 4.90
CA ASP A 127 -4.67 7.01 6.11
C ASP A 127 -4.51 6.04 7.31
N ASP A 128 -4.80 4.76 7.11
CA ASP A 128 -4.47 3.66 8.03
C ASP A 128 -2.95 3.53 8.24
N VAL A 129 -2.51 2.92 9.35
CA VAL A 129 -1.06 2.78 9.66
C VAL A 129 -0.56 1.39 9.32
N SER A 130 0.55 1.30 8.59
CA SER A 130 1.24 0.06 8.23
C SER A 130 2.57 -0.09 8.97
N VAL A 131 2.66 -1.00 9.94
CA VAL A 131 3.90 -1.35 10.63
C VAL A 131 4.68 -2.33 9.74
N ILE A 132 5.90 -1.98 9.35
CA ILE A 132 6.74 -2.80 8.46
C ILE A 132 7.74 -3.64 9.26
N SER A 133 8.32 -3.05 10.30
CA SER A 133 9.23 -3.70 11.25
C SER A 133 9.35 -2.85 12.52
N GLY A 134 9.71 -3.46 13.64
CA GLY A 134 9.78 -2.79 14.93
C GLY A 134 8.41 -2.70 15.62
N ASN A 135 8.32 -1.82 16.61
CA ASN A 135 7.27 -1.84 17.62
C ASN A 135 6.54 -0.49 17.70
N ILE A 136 5.21 -0.51 17.81
CA ILE A 136 4.37 0.66 18.05
C ILE A 136 3.41 0.41 19.22
N ASN A 137 3.06 1.46 19.94
CA ASN A 137 1.83 1.50 20.74
C ASN A 137 0.79 2.35 20.01
N ALA A 138 -0.44 1.88 19.92
CA ALA A 138 -1.50 2.50 19.16
C ALA A 138 -2.77 2.66 20.01
N LYS A 139 -3.11 3.90 20.34
CA LYS A 139 -4.24 4.26 21.21
C LYS A 139 -5.27 5.06 20.42
N PHE A 140 -6.36 4.41 20.05
CA PHE A 140 -7.40 4.98 19.20
C PHE A 140 -8.66 5.33 19.97
N ARG A 141 -9.34 6.41 19.57
CA ARG A 141 -10.62 6.83 20.13
C ARG A 141 -11.79 6.02 19.55
N LYS A 142 -12.94 6.06 20.23
CA LYS A 142 -14.18 5.43 19.77
C LYS A 142 -14.80 6.28 18.66
N LEU A 143 -14.51 5.91 17.42
CA LEU A 143 -15.04 6.54 16.22
C LEU A 143 -16.58 6.47 16.10
N ALA A 144 -17.12 7.38 15.29
CA ALA A 144 -18.54 7.46 14.94
C ALA A 144 -19.10 6.13 14.39
N LYS A 145 -20.41 5.93 14.51
CA LYS A 145 -21.06 4.67 14.09
C LYS A 145 -21.04 4.53 12.57
N GLY A 146 -20.13 3.69 12.08
CA GLY A 146 -19.89 3.45 10.65
C GLY A 146 -18.41 3.59 10.27
N SER A 147 -17.61 4.23 11.13
CA SER A 147 -16.17 4.40 10.95
C SER A 147 -15.37 3.40 11.78
N GLU A 148 -14.30 2.88 11.18
CA GLU A 148 -13.30 1.98 11.75
C GLU A 148 -11.94 2.44 11.19
N ARG A 149 -10.85 2.31 11.96
CA ARG A 149 -9.47 2.42 11.45
C ARG A 149 -8.81 1.06 11.49
N LYS A 150 -7.74 0.89 10.72
CA LYS A 150 -6.95 -0.34 10.69
C LYS A 150 -5.50 -0.05 11.02
N VAL A 151 -4.87 -1.01 11.68
CA VAL A 151 -3.41 -1.13 11.73
C VAL A 151 -3.02 -2.38 10.97
N TYR A 152 -2.22 -2.20 9.93
CA TYR A 152 -1.70 -3.26 9.10
C TYR A 152 -0.30 -3.67 9.56
N THR A 153 -0.01 -4.95 9.41
CA THR A 153 1.35 -5.50 9.45
C THR A 153 1.59 -6.29 8.16
N PRO A 154 2.77 -6.89 7.95
CA PRO A 154 2.98 -7.81 6.83
C PRO A 154 2.12 -9.07 6.85
N THR A 155 1.56 -9.46 8.00
CA THR A 155 0.83 -10.74 8.17
C THR A 155 -0.58 -10.59 8.72
N THR A 156 -1.01 -9.40 9.19
CA THR A 156 -2.36 -9.23 9.73
C THR A 156 -2.95 -7.82 9.56
N VAL A 157 -4.27 -7.76 9.64
CA VAL A 157 -5.09 -6.54 9.66
C VAL A 157 -5.79 -6.47 11.02
N CYS A 158 -5.44 -5.48 11.83
CA CYS A 158 -6.09 -5.16 13.09
C CYS A 158 -7.19 -4.13 12.84
N SER A 159 -8.46 -4.53 12.90
CA SER A 159 -9.62 -3.63 12.85
C SER A 159 -9.88 -3.01 14.22
N VAL A 160 -9.79 -1.68 14.28
CA VAL A 160 -9.71 -0.91 15.52
C VAL A 160 -10.97 -0.07 15.76
N ARG A 161 -11.51 -0.18 16.99
CA ARG A 161 -12.52 0.75 17.48
C ARG A 161 -12.42 1.02 18.98
N GLY A 162 -11.66 2.05 19.36
CA GLY A 162 -11.55 2.46 20.76
C GLY A 162 -10.75 1.48 21.59
N THR A 163 -9.50 1.25 21.19
CA THR A 163 -8.58 0.30 21.82
C THR A 163 -7.24 0.95 22.13
N ASP A 164 -6.52 0.37 23.08
CA ASP A 164 -5.10 0.61 23.33
C ASP A 164 -4.36 -0.72 23.21
N PHE A 165 -3.35 -0.79 22.36
CA PHE A 165 -2.63 -2.03 22.07
C PHE A 165 -1.20 -1.79 21.61
N LEU A 166 -0.39 -2.82 21.73
CA LEU A 166 1.00 -2.87 21.29
C LEU A 166 1.11 -3.78 20.07
N VAL A 167 1.78 -3.33 19.02
CA VAL A 167 2.06 -4.13 17.82
C VAL A 167 3.56 -4.21 17.62
N GLY A 168 4.06 -5.42 17.42
CA GLY A 168 5.46 -5.70 17.12
C GLY A 168 5.58 -6.49 15.83
N VAL A 169 6.53 -6.13 14.99
CA VAL A 169 6.79 -6.80 13.71
C VAL A 169 8.28 -7.12 13.61
N SER A 170 8.62 -8.38 13.42
CA SER A 170 10.02 -8.80 13.25
C SER A 170 10.60 -8.27 11.93
N ASP A 171 11.92 -8.25 11.82
CA ASP A 171 12.61 -7.92 10.57
C ASP A 171 12.33 -8.96 9.46
N THR A 172 11.80 -10.12 9.85
CA THR A 172 11.37 -11.22 8.98
C THR A 172 9.89 -11.18 8.58
N ALA A 173 9.10 -10.21 9.06
CA ALA A 173 7.66 -10.03 8.85
C ALA A 173 6.69 -10.84 9.74
N ASP A 174 7.15 -11.58 10.75
CA ASP A 174 6.20 -12.11 11.76
C ASP A 174 5.64 -10.97 12.61
N SER A 175 4.39 -11.09 13.05
CA SER A 175 3.71 -10.03 13.82
C SER A 175 3.21 -10.54 15.16
N ARG A 176 3.13 -9.65 16.14
CA ARG A 176 2.50 -9.86 17.44
C ARG A 176 1.64 -8.67 17.82
N VAL A 177 0.53 -8.94 18.49
CA VAL A 177 -0.43 -7.94 18.94
C VAL A 177 -0.84 -8.25 20.38
N ASP A 178 -0.46 -7.37 21.32
CA ASP A 178 -0.82 -7.44 22.73
C ASP A 178 -1.90 -6.37 23.00
N LEU A 179 -3.15 -6.78 23.27
CA LEU A 179 -4.29 -5.86 23.51
C LEU A 179 -4.38 -5.45 24.98
N SER A 180 -4.33 -4.15 25.27
CA SER A 180 -4.42 -3.62 26.64
C SER A 180 -5.82 -3.14 27.02
N GLU A 181 -6.52 -2.42 26.14
CA GLU A 181 -7.86 -1.84 26.39
C GLU A 181 -8.81 -2.09 25.20
N GLY A 182 -10.07 -2.44 25.46
CA GLY A 182 -11.13 -2.59 24.47
C GLY A 182 -11.25 -3.98 23.83
N LYS A 183 -11.65 -4.02 22.55
CA LYS A 183 -11.84 -5.25 21.75
C LYS A 183 -11.22 -5.06 20.37
N LEU A 184 -10.40 -6.02 19.93
CA LEU A 184 -9.70 -5.94 18.64
C LEU A 184 -10.03 -7.14 17.75
N ALA A 185 -10.36 -6.90 16.48
CA ALA A 185 -10.55 -7.96 15.50
C ALA A 185 -9.30 -8.08 14.63
N VAL A 186 -8.60 -9.22 14.73
CA VAL A 186 -7.32 -9.47 14.07
C VAL A 186 -7.56 -10.54 13.00
N ARG A 187 -7.26 -10.26 11.73
CA ARG A 187 -7.53 -11.17 10.60
C ARG A 187 -6.46 -11.12 9.53
N ASN A 188 -6.38 -12.18 8.74
CA ASN A 188 -5.60 -12.23 7.51
C ASN A 188 -6.22 -13.26 6.53
N PRO A 189 -5.60 -13.55 5.37
CA PRO A 189 -6.09 -14.55 4.42
C PRO A 189 -6.28 -15.98 4.94
N TYR A 190 -5.72 -16.32 6.11
CA TYR A 190 -5.70 -17.67 6.68
C TYR A 190 -6.68 -17.85 7.85
N GLY A 191 -7.07 -16.76 8.51
CA GLY A 191 -8.03 -16.83 9.62
C GLY A 191 -8.34 -15.47 10.26
N ALA A 192 -9.25 -15.48 11.23
CA ALA A 192 -9.63 -14.30 12.00
C ALA A 192 -9.97 -14.66 13.44
N ILE A 193 -9.52 -13.84 14.38
CA ILE A 193 -9.82 -13.95 15.81
C ILE A 193 -10.33 -12.63 16.37
N LYS A 194 -10.86 -12.69 17.59
CA LYS A 194 -11.15 -11.51 18.41
C LYS A 194 -10.34 -11.58 19.70
N LEU A 195 -9.62 -10.51 19.99
CA LEU A 195 -8.95 -10.29 21.26
C LEU A 195 -9.89 -9.52 22.19
N GLU A 196 -9.91 -9.98 23.43
CA GLU A 196 -10.45 -9.26 24.60
C GLU A 196 -9.27 -8.68 25.41
N GLU A 197 -9.55 -7.82 26.38
CA GLU A 197 -8.52 -7.12 27.16
C GLU A 197 -7.48 -8.06 27.79
N ASN A 198 -6.21 -7.67 27.73
CA ASN A 198 -5.02 -8.43 28.15
C ASN A 198 -4.71 -9.70 27.35
N GLN A 199 -5.43 -9.98 26.25
CA GLN A 199 -5.11 -11.11 25.36
C GLN A 199 -4.10 -10.71 24.29
N LYS A 200 -3.26 -11.68 23.91
CA LYS A 200 -2.24 -11.53 22.87
C LYS A 200 -2.47 -12.48 21.71
N THR A 201 -1.82 -12.20 20.58
CA THR A 201 -1.74 -13.11 19.43
C THR A 201 -0.41 -12.93 18.71
N ASP A 202 0.16 -14.07 18.30
CA ASP A 202 1.26 -14.13 17.35
C ASP A 202 0.68 -14.52 15.97
N ILE A 203 1.23 -13.94 14.90
CA ILE A 203 0.83 -14.19 13.51
C ILE A 203 2.08 -14.37 12.65
N GLY A 204 2.46 -15.63 12.44
CA GLY A 204 3.56 -15.99 11.57
C GLY A 204 3.24 -15.79 10.08
N LEU A 205 4.29 -15.69 9.27
CA LEU A 205 4.15 -15.48 7.83
C LEU A 205 3.57 -16.71 7.12
N GLY A 206 2.34 -16.57 6.62
CA GLY A 206 1.58 -17.67 5.99
C GLY A 206 0.65 -18.41 6.95
N GLU A 207 0.52 -17.94 8.20
CA GLU A 207 -0.24 -18.60 9.27
C GLU A 207 -1.47 -17.77 9.68
N ALA A 208 -2.47 -18.41 10.28
CA ALA A 208 -3.63 -17.72 10.85
C ALA A 208 -3.24 -17.05 12.19
N PRO A 209 -3.92 -15.96 12.61
CA PRO A 209 -3.69 -15.38 13.93
C PRO A 209 -4.07 -16.36 15.04
N GLU A 210 -3.12 -16.74 15.89
CA GLU A 210 -3.34 -17.65 17.02
C GLU A 210 -3.12 -16.93 18.35
N LYS A 211 -3.92 -17.24 19.37
CA LYS A 211 -3.77 -16.62 20.70
C LYS A 211 -2.56 -17.21 21.41
N THR A 212 -1.84 -16.36 22.13
CA THR A 212 -0.64 -16.77 22.87
C THR A 212 -0.68 -16.27 24.31
N ASP A 213 -0.27 -17.12 25.24
CA ASP A 213 -0.05 -16.79 26.65
C ASP A 213 1.43 -16.44 26.93
N ASP A 214 2.23 -16.23 25.88
CA ASP A 214 3.66 -15.92 26.01
C ASP A 214 3.91 -14.63 26.82
N ALA A 215 4.60 -14.82 27.94
CA ALA A 215 4.95 -13.78 28.90
C ALA A 215 6.07 -12.84 28.41
N ALA A 216 6.79 -13.17 27.33
CA ALA A 216 7.88 -12.33 26.83
C ALA A 216 7.44 -10.91 26.49
N GLY A 217 8.31 -9.93 26.79
CA GLY A 217 8.15 -8.56 26.33
C GLY A 217 8.27 -8.49 24.81
N ILE A 218 7.56 -7.56 24.16
CA ILE A 218 7.51 -7.50 22.70
C ILE A 218 8.89 -7.25 22.06
N ASN A 219 9.81 -6.63 22.80
CA ASN A 219 11.20 -6.45 22.39
C ASN A 219 11.96 -7.79 22.37
N ASP A 220 11.79 -8.62 23.40
CA ASP A 220 12.47 -9.92 23.54
C ASP A 220 11.92 -10.93 22.52
N TRP A 221 10.59 -10.93 22.36
CA TRP A 221 9.89 -11.67 21.32
C TRP A 221 10.40 -11.29 19.91
N LYS A 222 10.50 -9.99 19.61
CA LYS A 222 11.01 -9.52 18.31
C LYS A 222 12.47 -9.94 18.12
N ALA A 223 13.32 -9.78 19.14
CA ALA A 223 14.72 -10.18 19.07
C ALA A 223 14.91 -11.69 18.84
N ALA A 224 14.05 -12.53 19.42
CA ALA A 224 14.01 -13.96 19.14
C ALA A 224 13.65 -14.24 17.66
N LYS A 225 12.61 -13.58 17.13
CA LYS A 225 12.19 -13.69 15.72
C LYS A 225 13.21 -13.17 14.71
N ASP A 226 13.87 -12.04 15.00
CA ASP A 226 15.00 -11.52 14.21
C ASP A 226 16.21 -12.50 14.20
N GLY A 227 16.30 -13.36 15.21
CA GLY A 227 17.29 -14.43 15.33
C GLY A 227 17.02 -15.65 14.43
N GLU A 228 15.76 -15.91 14.04
CA GLU A 228 15.39 -17.07 13.20
C GLU A 228 16.00 -16.98 11.79
N LEU A 229 15.99 -15.78 11.17
CA LEU A 229 16.51 -15.55 9.81
C LEU A 229 17.94 -16.02 9.59
N ARG A 230 18.79 -15.82 10.60
CA ARG A 230 20.23 -16.16 10.52
C ARG A 230 20.49 -17.66 10.60
N LYS A 231 19.51 -18.43 11.09
CA LYS A 231 19.56 -19.89 11.26
C LYS A 231 18.99 -20.61 10.05
N ASP A 232 17.86 -20.13 9.52
CA ASP A 232 17.17 -20.72 8.35
C ASP A 232 16.64 -19.65 7.39
N PRO A 233 17.50 -19.07 6.53
CA PRO A 233 17.08 -18.10 5.52
C PRO A 233 16.30 -18.74 4.37
N GLU A 234 16.58 -20.01 4.03
CA GLU A 234 15.90 -20.74 2.97
C GLU A 234 14.45 -21.06 3.34
N GLY A 235 14.20 -21.62 4.53
CA GLY A 235 12.85 -21.90 5.02
C GLY A 235 12.05 -20.61 5.22
N ARG A 236 12.70 -19.51 5.62
CA ARG A 236 12.04 -18.19 5.64
C ARG A 236 11.68 -17.71 4.24
N GLY A 237 12.56 -17.86 3.26
CA GLY A 237 12.26 -17.60 1.85
C GLY A 237 11.06 -18.40 1.37
N LYS A 238 11.04 -19.71 1.63
CA LYS A 238 9.94 -20.63 1.27
C LYS A 238 8.60 -20.22 1.93
N LYS A 239 8.59 -19.71 3.17
CA LYS A 239 7.39 -19.11 3.79
C LYS A 239 6.89 -17.89 3.00
N TYR A 240 7.77 -16.97 2.60
CA TYR A 240 7.39 -15.82 1.76
C TYR A 240 6.83 -16.25 0.38
N GLN A 241 7.42 -17.23 -0.29
CA GLN A 241 6.92 -17.71 -1.59
C GLN A 241 5.52 -18.32 -1.44
N SER A 242 5.28 -19.11 -0.39
CA SER A 242 3.94 -19.65 -0.05
C SER A 242 2.92 -18.54 0.24
N TYR A 243 3.36 -17.50 0.94
CA TYR A 243 2.55 -16.32 1.27
C TYR A 243 2.12 -15.54 0.00
N PHE A 244 3.06 -15.17 -0.87
CA PHE A 244 2.74 -14.48 -2.11
C PHE A 244 1.94 -15.34 -3.10
N ASN A 245 2.16 -16.66 -3.15
CA ASN A 245 1.32 -17.59 -3.90
C ASN A 245 -0.14 -17.59 -3.39
N THR A 246 -0.34 -17.46 -2.08
CA THR A 246 -1.70 -17.31 -1.50
C THR A 246 -2.36 -16.02 -1.93
N LEU A 247 -1.65 -14.88 -1.86
CA LEU A 247 -2.15 -13.59 -2.34
C LEU A 247 -2.41 -13.61 -3.86
N GLN A 248 -1.55 -14.25 -4.66
CA GLN A 248 -1.73 -14.42 -6.10
C GLN A 248 -3.01 -15.22 -6.44
N LYS A 249 -3.31 -16.29 -5.69
CA LYS A 249 -4.57 -17.03 -5.83
C LYS A 249 -5.79 -16.17 -5.50
N ARG A 250 -5.71 -15.37 -4.42
CA ARG A 250 -6.77 -14.43 -4.02
C ARG A 250 -7.00 -13.33 -5.07
N ASN A 251 -5.95 -12.85 -5.74
CA ASN A 251 -6.09 -11.95 -6.90
C ASN A 251 -6.94 -12.60 -8.00
N GLY A 252 -6.69 -13.88 -8.31
CA GLY A 252 -7.46 -14.62 -9.31
C GLY A 252 -8.94 -14.80 -8.94
N SER A 253 -9.23 -15.13 -7.67
CA SER A 253 -10.60 -15.15 -7.14
C SER A 253 -11.27 -13.78 -7.25
N ALA A 254 -10.59 -12.71 -6.83
CA ALA A 254 -11.11 -11.35 -6.87
C ALA A 254 -11.45 -10.87 -8.29
N SER A 255 -10.64 -11.25 -9.29
CA SER A 255 -10.96 -11.00 -10.71
C SER A 255 -12.24 -11.73 -11.14
N GLY A 256 -12.43 -12.99 -10.71
CA GLY A 256 -13.64 -13.77 -11.00
C GLY A 256 -14.91 -13.21 -10.34
N ASP A 257 -14.80 -12.76 -9.09
CA ASP A 257 -15.89 -12.09 -8.37
C ASP A 257 -16.25 -10.75 -9.03
N LEU A 258 -15.25 -9.98 -9.48
CA LEU A 258 -15.45 -8.72 -10.19
C LEU A 258 -16.17 -8.93 -11.53
N ASP A 259 -15.78 -9.97 -12.27
CA ASP A 259 -16.47 -10.43 -13.49
C ASP A 259 -17.93 -10.80 -13.21
N GLY A 260 -18.20 -11.47 -12.08
CA GLY A 260 -19.54 -11.79 -11.62
C GLY A 260 -20.37 -10.55 -11.30
N ILE A 261 -19.78 -9.55 -10.65
CA ILE A 261 -20.43 -8.25 -10.37
C ILE A 261 -20.69 -7.49 -11.68
N ASN A 262 -19.72 -7.41 -12.59
CA ASN A 262 -19.87 -6.71 -13.86
C ASN A 262 -21.00 -7.30 -14.72
N LYS A 263 -21.16 -8.64 -14.71
CA LYS A 263 -22.28 -9.34 -15.36
C LYS A 263 -23.65 -8.99 -14.74
N LYS A 264 -23.74 -8.77 -13.42
CA LYS A 264 -24.96 -8.24 -12.76
C LYS A 264 -25.24 -6.80 -13.20
N LEU A 265 -24.21 -5.94 -13.22
CA LEU A 265 -24.36 -4.52 -13.58
C LEU A 265 -24.73 -4.28 -15.06
N ALA A 266 -24.37 -5.21 -15.96
CA ALA A 266 -24.77 -5.15 -17.36
C ALA A 266 -26.27 -5.43 -17.58
N LYS A 267 -26.95 -6.05 -16.61
CA LYS A 267 -28.41 -6.28 -16.59
C LYS A 267 -28.94 -6.08 -15.16
N PRO A 268 -28.95 -4.84 -14.64
CA PRO A 268 -29.31 -4.59 -13.25
C PRO A 268 -30.78 -4.95 -13.02
N GLY A 269 -31.04 -5.70 -11.95
CA GLY A 269 -32.38 -6.10 -11.54
C GLY A 269 -33.14 -4.98 -10.83
N ASP A 270 -33.92 -5.35 -9.82
CA ASP A 270 -34.60 -4.35 -8.98
C ASP A 270 -33.61 -3.60 -8.07
N LYS A 271 -34.13 -2.60 -7.33
CA LYS A 271 -33.32 -1.82 -6.40
C LYS A 271 -32.61 -2.69 -5.34
N LYS A 272 -33.25 -3.76 -4.87
CA LYS A 272 -32.72 -4.65 -3.81
C LYS A 272 -31.59 -5.54 -4.33
N GLU A 273 -31.70 -6.02 -5.57
CA GLU A 273 -30.61 -6.72 -6.25
C GLU A 273 -29.41 -5.79 -6.53
N LEU A 274 -29.67 -4.51 -6.84
CA LEU A 274 -28.60 -3.53 -7.01
C LEU A 274 -27.95 -3.16 -5.66
N GLU A 275 -28.71 -2.94 -4.58
CA GLU A 275 -28.18 -2.75 -3.22
C GLU A 275 -27.34 -3.94 -2.74
N LYS A 276 -27.75 -5.17 -3.06
CA LYS A 276 -26.92 -6.37 -2.84
C LYS A 276 -25.64 -6.34 -3.68
N THR A 277 -25.73 -5.94 -4.96
CA THR A 277 -24.56 -5.88 -5.85
C THR A 277 -23.53 -4.84 -5.39
N GLY A 278 -23.97 -3.70 -4.84
CA GLY A 278 -23.10 -2.76 -4.15
C GLY A 278 -22.47 -3.37 -2.89
N SER A 279 -23.25 -4.08 -2.08
CA SER A 279 -22.76 -4.77 -0.88
C SER A 279 -21.73 -5.87 -1.19
N ASP A 280 -21.90 -6.58 -2.31
CA ASP A 280 -20.93 -7.57 -2.81
C ASP A 280 -19.63 -6.85 -3.26
N LEU A 281 -19.74 -5.71 -3.94
CA LEU A 281 -18.62 -4.92 -4.45
C LEU A 281 -17.81 -4.22 -3.36
N ASP A 282 -18.44 -3.65 -2.33
CA ASP A 282 -17.75 -3.03 -1.21
C ASP A 282 -16.93 -4.05 -0.39
N ARG A 283 -17.45 -5.29 -0.25
CA ARG A 283 -16.71 -6.41 0.36
C ARG A 283 -15.50 -6.84 -0.48
N LEU A 284 -15.69 -6.95 -1.80
CA LEU A 284 -14.61 -7.28 -2.72
C LEU A 284 -13.52 -6.20 -2.67
N ARG A 285 -13.90 -4.92 -2.67
CA ARG A 285 -12.99 -3.78 -2.51
C ARG A 285 -12.19 -3.89 -1.23
N GLN A 286 -12.87 -4.09 -0.09
CA GLN A 286 -12.21 -4.24 1.20
C GLN A 286 -11.20 -5.40 1.20
N SER A 287 -11.53 -6.55 0.59
CA SER A 287 -10.58 -7.67 0.49
C SER A 287 -9.37 -7.35 -0.38
N VAL A 288 -9.57 -6.70 -1.54
CA VAL A 288 -8.48 -6.33 -2.46
C VAL A 288 -7.56 -5.29 -1.81
N GLU A 289 -8.10 -4.27 -1.14
CA GLU A 289 -7.32 -3.30 -0.39
C GLU A 289 -6.52 -3.98 0.74
N GLU A 290 -7.14 -4.84 1.54
CA GLU A 290 -6.46 -5.55 2.63
C GLU A 290 -5.33 -6.46 2.11
N ASP A 291 -5.54 -7.18 0.99
CA ASP A 291 -4.51 -7.98 0.33
C ASP A 291 -3.36 -7.12 -0.25
N MET A 292 -3.63 -5.87 -0.65
CA MET A 292 -2.62 -4.91 -1.14
C MET A 292 -1.75 -4.35 -0.02
N PHE A 293 -2.36 -3.93 1.09
CA PHE A 293 -1.64 -3.47 2.28
C PHE A 293 -0.71 -4.56 2.82
N LEU A 294 -1.23 -5.78 2.95
CA LEU A 294 -0.48 -6.97 3.36
C LEU A 294 0.72 -7.24 2.43
N CYS A 295 0.51 -7.20 1.12
CA CYS A 295 1.56 -7.40 0.12
C CYS A 295 2.63 -6.30 0.17
N GLU A 296 2.23 -5.04 0.28
CA GLU A 296 3.16 -3.90 0.32
C GLU A 296 3.98 -3.85 1.62
N ALA A 297 3.39 -4.21 2.77
CA ALA A 297 4.09 -4.32 4.05
C ALA A 297 5.11 -5.46 4.04
N ALA A 298 4.74 -6.66 3.56
CA ALA A 298 5.66 -7.78 3.38
C ALA A 298 6.79 -7.43 2.38
N GLY A 299 6.44 -6.85 1.23
CA GLY A 299 7.39 -6.33 0.24
C GLY A 299 8.39 -5.32 0.83
N SER A 300 7.94 -4.48 1.76
CA SER A 300 8.77 -3.48 2.45
C SER A 300 9.65 -4.07 3.56
N SER A 301 9.26 -5.21 4.12
CA SER A 301 10.05 -6.00 5.08
C SER A 301 11.23 -6.65 4.37
N ILE A 302 10.98 -7.24 3.20
CA ILE A 302 12.01 -7.78 2.29
C ILE A 302 13.03 -6.71 1.90
N ASP A 303 12.60 -5.48 1.60
CA ASP A 303 13.53 -4.36 1.37
C ASP A 303 14.43 -4.09 2.58
N GLY A 304 13.94 -4.32 3.81
CA GLY A 304 14.74 -4.24 5.03
C GLY A 304 15.78 -5.35 5.14
N VAL A 305 15.42 -6.58 4.77
CA VAL A 305 16.34 -7.74 4.71
C VAL A 305 17.41 -7.51 3.65
N LEU A 306 17.01 -7.15 2.42
CA LEU A 306 17.93 -6.90 1.30
C LEU A 306 18.95 -5.79 1.63
N ASN A 307 18.49 -4.64 2.12
CA ASN A 307 19.40 -3.53 2.48
C ASN A 307 20.38 -3.89 3.60
N ARG A 308 20.00 -4.81 4.51
CA ARG A 308 20.87 -5.26 5.61
C ARG A 308 21.94 -6.24 5.16
N PHE A 309 21.59 -7.23 4.34
CA PHE A 309 22.48 -8.37 4.03
C PHE A 309 23.29 -8.23 2.74
N LYS A 310 23.02 -7.20 1.91
CA LYS A 310 23.66 -6.91 0.61
C LYS A 310 25.20 -6.85 0.58
N LYS A 311 25.88 -6.79 1.72
CA LYS A 311 27.36 -6.80 1.82
C LYS A 311 27.93 -7.97 2.62
N ASP A 312 27.07 -8.70 3.34
CA ASP A 312 27.47 -9.53 4.48
C ASP A 312 27.04 -11.01 4.30
N ARG A 313 25.97 -11.27 3.54
CA ARG A 313 25.35 -12.59 3.36
C ARG A 313 24.68 -12.72 1.99
N ASP A 314 25.46 -13.10 0.98
CA ASP A 314 24.97 -13.32 -0.39
C ASP A 314 23.88 -14.40 -0.48
N ASP A 315 23.92 -15.42 0.39
CA ASP A 315 22.90 -16.46 0.48
C ASP A 315 21.53 -15.86 0.87
N ILE A 316 21.48 -15.08 1.95
CA ILE A 316 20.26 -14.41 2.40
C ILE A 316 19.80 -13.39 1.36
N TYR A 317 20.73 -12.60 0.80
CA TYR A 317 20.41 -11.60 -0.21
C TYR A 317 19.78 -12.22 -1.48
N ASN A 318 20.37 -13.29 -2.01
CA ASN A 318 19.88 -13.93 -3.24
C ASN A 318 18.54 -14.66 -3.03
N THR A 319 18.32 -15.32 -1.89
CA THR A 319 16.99 -15.87 -1.55
C THR A 319 15.92 -14.77 -1.51
N PHE A 320 16.20 -13.66 -0.82
CA PHE A 320 15.23 -12.57 -0.65
C PHE A 320 15.05 -11.70 -1.90
N LEU A 321 16.02 -11.70 -2.83
CA LEU A 321 15.89 -11.00 -4.11
C LEU A 321 14.84 -11.68 -5.01
N THR A 322 14.89 -13.01 -5.14
CA THR A 322 13.87 -13.80 -5.85
C THR A 322 12.48 -13.56 -5.26
N VAL A 323 12.38 -13.60 -3.93
CA VAL A 323 11.15 -13.31 -3.18
C VAL A 323 10.64 -11.87 -3.42
N LYS A 324 11.52 -10.89 -3.55
CA LYS A 324 11.13 -9.51 -3.88
C LYS A 324 10.54 -9.39 -5.28
N GLU A 325 11.08 -10.11 -6.26
CA GLU A 325 10.49 -10.13 -7.60
C GLU A 325 9.10 -10.76 -7.62
N GLU A 326 8.88 -11.85 -6.89
CA GLU A 326 7.55 -12.47 -6.72
C GLU A 326 6.57 -11.48 -6.08
N SER A 327 6.97 -10.85 -4.96
CA SER A 327 6.20 -9.80 -4.28
C SER A 327 5.77 -8.67 -5.23
N ASN A 328 6.71 -8.14 -6.02
CA ASN A 328 6.43 -7.07 -6.98
C ASN A 328 5.40 -7.51 -8.05
N LYS A 329 5.53 -8.73 -8.60
CA LYS A 329 4.61 -9.29 -9.60
C LYS A 329 3.18 -9.44 -9.04
N VAL A 330 3.04 -9.86 -7.77
CA VAL A 330 1.75 -9.97 -7.10
C VAL A 330 1.11 -8.60 -6.86
N LEU A 331 1.89 -7.62 -6.37
CA LEU A 331 1.40 -6.25 -6.12
C LEU A 331 1.02 -5.51 -7.41
N GLU A 332 1.73 -5.75 -8.53
CA GLU A 332 1.37 -5.20 -9.84
C GLU A 332 0.01 -5.72 -10.31
N GLN A 333 -0.27 -7.02 -10.15
CA GLN A 333 -1.58 -7.58 -10.51
C GLN A 333 -2.70 -7.09 -9.57
N GLN A 334 -2.41 -6.88 -8.27
CA GLN A 334 -3.37 -6.29 -7.35
C GLN A 334 -3.76 -4.87 -7.75
N ARG A 335 -2.79 -4.02 -8.15
CA ARG A 335 -3.06 -2.67 -8.66
C ARG A 335 -4.00 -2.70 -9.87
N LYS A 336 -3.75 -3.58 -10.85
CA LYS A 336 -4.64 -3.76 -12.02
C LYS A 336 -6.05 -4.21 -11.62
N ASN A 337 -6.17 -5.12 -10.65
CA ASN A 337 -7.46 -5.57 -10.12
C ASN A 337 -8.21 -4.42 -9.41
N TYR A 338 -7.50 -3.57 -8.67
CA TYR A 338 -8.06 -2.40 -7.97
C TYR A 338 -8.52 -1.31 -8.95
N GLU A 339 -7.74 -1.01 -9.99
CA GLU A 339 -8.12 -0.09 -11.07
C GLU A 339 -9.39 -0.55 -11.80
N ALA A 340 -9.47 -1.84 -12.14
CA ALA A 340 -10.68 -2.43 -12.72
C ALA A 340 -11.87 -2.38 -11.75
N LEU A 341 -11.63 -2.55 -10.44
CA LEU A 341 -12.67 -2.49 -9.42
C LEU A 341 -13.26 -1.08 -9.29
N GLU A 342 -12.43 -0.03 -9.25
CA GLU A 342 -12.94 1.34 -9.17
C GLU A 342 -13.70 1.75 -10.44
N ALA A 343 -13.32 1.25 -11.62
CA ALA A 343 -14.11 1.43 -12.85
C ALA A 343 -15.50 0.76 -12.73
N VAL A 344 -15.58 -0.45 -12.20
CA VAL A 344 -16.85 -1.14 -11.89
C VAL A 344 -17.66 -0.39 -10.82
N ARG A 345 -17.00 0.22 -9.82
CA ARG A 345 -17.68 1.02 -8.78
C ARG A 345 -18.24 2.33 -9.31
N GLN A 346 -17.58 2.97 -10.27
CA GLN A 346 -18.12 4.12 -11.00
C GLN A 346 -19.34 3.72 -11.86
N ALA A 347 -19.28 2.57 -12.55
CA ALA A 347 -20.41 2.03 -13.31
C ALA A 347 -21.62 1.70 -12.40
N TYR A 348 -21.38 1.04 -11.25
CA TYR A 348 -22.39 0.78 -10.22
C TYR A 348 -23.07 2.07 -9.75
N LYS A 349 -22.30 3.09 -9.38
CA LYS A 349 -22.83 4.38 -8.92
C LYS A 349 -23.75 5.01 -9.98
N LYS A 350 -23.30 5.04 -11.24
CA LYS A 350 -24.10 5.58 -12.35
C LYS A 350 -25.43 4.83 -12.52
N ALA A 351 -25.41 3.50 -12.52
CA ALA A 351 -26.62 2.68 -12.63
C ALA A 351 -27.59 2.90 -11.46
N TYR A 352 -27.07 3.05 -10.23
CA TYR A 352 -27.87 3.36 -9.05
C TYR A 352 -28.53 4.75 -9.14
N ASP A 353 -27.76 5.77 -9.52
CA ASP A 353 -28.27 7.15 -9.71
C ASP A 353 -29.35 7.22 -10.81
N GLU A 354 -29.22 6.42 -11.89
CA GLU A 354 -30.22 6.32 -12.97
C GLU A 354 -31.51 5.62 -12.52
N ILE A 355 -31.41 4.48 -11.82
CA ILE A 355 -32.59 3.78 -11.27
C ILE A 355 -33.32 4.64 -10.22
N MET A 356 -32.59 5.34 -9.35
CA MET A 356 -33.18 6.21 -8.34
C MET A 356 -33.94 7.40 -8.95
N LYS A 357 -33.39 8.07 -9.98
CA LYS A 357 -34.10 9.11 -10.75
C LYS A 357 -35.38 8.57 -11.38
N GLY A 358 -35.29 7.41 -12.05
CA GLY A 358 -36.45 6.75 -12.64
C GLY A 358 -37.51 6.30 -11.60
N HIS A 359 -37.12 6.10 -10.34
CA HIS A 359 -38.06 5.89 -9.23
C HIS A 359 -38.71 7.21 -8.77
N GLU A 360 -37.94 8.29 -8.63
CA GLU A 360 -38.49 9.61 -8.28
C GLU A 360 -39.52 10.10 -9.31
N GLU A 361 -39.24 9.96 -10.60
CA GLU A 361 -40.14 10.34 -11.68
C GLU A 361 -41.44 9.54 -11.65
N ARG A 362 -41.36 8.22 -11.43
CA ARG A 362 -42.54 7.37 -11.21
C ARG A 362 -43.35 7.82 -9.99
N ILE A 363 -42.69 8.14 -8.87
CA ILE A 363 -43.36 8.66 -7.66
C ILE A 363 -44.00 10.03 -7.91
N LYS A 364 -43.34 10.93 -8.66
CA LYS A 364 -43.89 12.24 -9.07
C LYS A 364 -45.14 12.06 -9.95
N LYS A 365 -45.09 11.17 -10.95
CA LYS A 365 -46.22 10.85 -11.83
C LYS A 365 -47.41 10.26 -11.06
N ILE A 366 -47.17 9.34 -10.12
CA ILE A 366 -48.23 8.78 -9.26
C ILE A 366 -48.84 9.89 -8.38
N LYS A 367 -48.02 10.71 -7.72
CA LYS A 367 -48.50 11.80 -6.85
C LYS A 367 -49.25 12.91 -7.60
N GLY A 368 -48.93 13.15 -8.88
CA GLY A 368 -49.63 14.10 -9.73
C GLY A 368 -50.88 13.52 -10.44
N GLY A 369 -50.98 12.20 -10.56
CA GLY A 369 -52.15 11.51 -11.13
C GLY A 369 -53.23 11.15 -10.10
N ILE A 370 -52.97 11.31 -8.81
CA ILE A 370 -53.97 11.18 -7.74
C ILE A 370 -54.61 12.55 -7.54
N ASP A 371 -55.82 12.73 -8.09
CA ASP A 371 -56.69 13.80 -7.63
C ASP A 371 -57.03 13.56 -6.15
N ARG A 372 -56.76 14.57 -5.32
CA ARG A 372 -56.92 14.49 -3.87
C ARG A 372 -58.32 14.89 -3.41
N GLU A 373 -59.16 15.43 -4.29
CA GLU A 373 -60.53 15.80 -3.97
C GLU A 373 -61.48 14.61 -4.18
N SER A 374 -61.34 13.84 -5.26
CA SER A 374 -62.12 12.60 -5.52
C SER A 374 -61.99 11.50 -4.46
N VAL A 375 -60.95 11.52 -3.62
CA VAL A 375 -60.73 10.51 -2.56
C VAL A 375 -61.05 11.07 -1.15
N ARG A 376 -61.68 12.24 -1.04
CA ARG A 376 -62.20 12.74 0.25
C ARG A 376 -63.50 12.01 0.62
N PRO A 377 -63.57 11.30 1.78
CA PRO A 377 -64.82 10.71 2.22
C PRO A 377 -65.83 11.80 2.61
N GLU A 378 -67.09 11.63 2.21
CA GLU A 378 -68.18 12.55 2.59
C GLU A 378 -68.39 12.54 4.11
N ILE A 379 -68.03 13.65 4.77
CA ILE A 379 -68.34 13.86 6.18
C ILE A 379 -69.83 14.22 6.29
N LYS A 380 -70.68 13.19 6.38
CA LYS A 380 -72.10 13.36 6.72
C LYS A 380 -72.21 14.03 8.09
N LYS A 381 -72.61 15.31 8.10
CA LYS A 381 -72.98 16.02 9.32
C LYS A 381 -74.17 15.30 9.97
N LYS A 382 -74.10 15.12 11.28
CA LYS A 382 -75.23 14.74 12.13
C LYS A 382 -76.10 15.95 12.43
#